data_AF-A0A969MNB9-F1
#
_entry.id   AF-A0A969MNB9-F1
#
_cell.length_a   1.000
_cell.length_b   1.000
_cell.length_c   1.000
_cell.angle_alpha   90.00
_cell.angle_beta   90.00
_cell.angle_gamma   90.00
#
_symmetry.space_group_name_H-M   'P 1'
#
loop_
_entity.id
_entity.type
_entity.pdbx_description
1 polymer ?
#
loop_
_entity_poly.entity_id
_entity_poly.type
_entity_poly.pdbx_seq_one_letter_code
_entity_poly.pdbx_strand_id
1 'polypeptide(L)'
;MMNQTEFTTTYNKLGDKCRQVVKLKLINKPNKEIAQYLGIKTEATVRKHLETAYKKFSITSEDKRGNWADLQMLFMQFMPELIPQIPVESQPKWVGRTTDIAKLLSWNTQDYRILMIVGEGGVGKTTLAEKFLNQCDFDKRLDIKIALELQNLESAEKVVQSWLQQDFGEDIPRDFNKALKLLGEKLRQSKVVVFIDNLETALHNGLFLDKLLRSLIV
;
A
#
# COMPACT_ATOMS: atom_id res chain seq x y z
N MET A 1 2.52 -1.66 -20.57
CA MET A 1 1.95 -0.42 -19.99
C MET A 1 0.77 -0.01 -20.84
N MET A 2 -0.39 0.24 -20.22
CA MET A 2 -1.60 0.68 -20.92
C MET A 2 -1.51 2.18 -21.24
N ASN A 3 -1.94 2.61 -22.43
CA ASN A 3 -2.03 4.04 -22.80
C ASN A 3 -3.49 4.56 -22.79
N GLN A 4 -3.69 5.88 -22.95
CA GLN A 4 -5.01 6.53 -22.91
C GLN A 4 -6.01 5.93 -23.91
N THR A 5 -5.56 5.62 -25.12
CA THR A 5 -6.40 5.05 -26.19
C THR A 5 -6.82 3.62 -25.87
N GLU A 6 -5.88 2.80 -25.39
CA GLU A 6 -6.14 1.43 -24.94
C GLU A 6 -7.09 1.41 -23.74
N PHE A 7 -6.88 2.29 -22.76
CA PHE A 7 -7.75 2.44 -21.59
C PHE A 7 -9.17 2.78 -22.02
N THR A 8 -9.33 3.84 -22.83
CA THR A 8 -10.65 4.31 -23.29
C THR A 8 -11.36 3.23 -24.11
N THR A 9 -10.64 2.53 -24.98
CA THR A 9 -11.17 1.40 -25.76
C THR A 9 -11.62 0.26 -24.85
N THR A 10 -10.85 -0.07 -23.84
CA THR A 10 -11.17 -1.13 -22.87
C THR A 10 -12.37 -0.76 -22.02
N TYR A 11 -12.42 0.49 -21.55
CA TYR A 11 -13.55 1.03 -20.80
C TYR A 11 -14.84 0.99 -21.61
N ASN A 12 -14.81 1.42 -22.87
CA ASN A 12 -15.99 1.42 -23.75
C ASN A 12 -16.47 0.01 -24.10
N LYS A 13 -15.58 -0.99 -24.08
CA LYS A 13 -15.92 -2.41 -24.26
C LYS A 13 -16.56 -3.07 -23.02
N LEU A 14 -16.53 -2.43 -21.85
CA LEU A 14 -17.28 -2.91 -20.68
C LEU A 14 -18.78 -2.76 -20.96
N GLY A 15 -19.60 -3.72 -20.54
CA GLY A 15 -21.06 -3.60 -20.66
C GLY A 15 -21.62 -2.42 -19.84
N ASP A 16 -22.76 -1.86 -20.26
CA ASP A 16 -23.34 -0.64 -19.67
C ASP A 16 -23.53 -0.72 -18.15
N LYS A 17 -24.09 -1.84 -17.65
CA LYS A 17 -24.24 -2.07 -16.21
C LYS A 17 -22.90 -2.16 -15.49
N CYS A 18 -21.88 -2.73 -16.13
CA CYS A 18 -20.54 -2.81 -15.57
C CYS A 18 -19.93 -1.40 -15.44
N ARG A 19 -20.03 -0.57 -16.47
CA ARG A 19 -19.56 0.84 -16.42
C ARG A 19 -20.28 1.63 -15.32
N GLN A 20 -21.59 1.45 -15.17
CA GLN A 20 -22.36 2.11 -14.11
C GLN A 20 -21.95 1.64 -12.71
N VAL A 21 -21.73 0.33 -12.51
CA VAL A 21 -21.19 -0.20 -11.25
C VAL A 21 -19.83 0.41 -10.94
N VAL A 22 -18.91 0.46 -11.90
CA VAL A 22 -17.58 1.06 -11.72
C VAL A 22 -17.69 2.54 -11.37
N LYS A 23 -18.50 3.33 -12.09
CA LYS A 23 -18.74 4.75 -11.77
C LYS A 23 -19.27 4.95 -10.35
N LEU A 24 -20.28 4.18 -9.94
CA LEU A 24 -20.83 4.30 -8.59
C LEU A 24 -19.85 3.82 -7.51
N LYS A 25 -18.98 2.85 -7.84
CA LYS A 25 -17.94 2.39 -6.93
C LYS A 25 -16.83 3.43 -6.76
N LEU A 26 -16.44 4.14 -7.83
CA LEU A 26 -15.45 5.22 -7.81
C LEU A 26 -15.89 6.41 -6.95
N ILE A 27 -17.20 6.60 -6.76
CA ILE A 27 -17.75 7.62 -5.87
C ILE A 27 -17.95 7.11 -4.42
N ASN A 28 -17.26 6.01 -4.04
CA ASN A 28 -17.31 5.36 -2.72
C ASN A 28 -18.69 4.82 -2.30
N LYS A 29 -19.62 4.54 -3.22
CA LYS A 29 -20.86 3.87 -2.82
C LYS A 29 -20.62 2.41 -2.40
N PRO A 30 -21.19 1.96 -1.28
CA PRO A 30 -21.13 0.55 -0.88
C PRO A 30 -21.92 -0.33 -1.86
N ASN A 31 -21.53 -1.60 -1.98
CA ASN A 31 -22.13 -2.51 -2.97
C ASN A 31 -23.65 -2.66 -2.81
N LYS A 32 -24.15 -2.58 -1.57
CA LYS A 32 -25.57 -2.58 -1.24
C LYS A 32 -26.33 -1.43 -1.89
N GLU A 33 -25.81 -0.21 -1.77
CA GLU A 33 -26.41 0.99 -2.38
C GLU A 33 -26.32 0.93 -3.90
N ILE A 34 -25.20 0.48 -4.44
CA ILE A 34 -25.04 0.28 -5.89
C ILE A 34 -26.10 -0.69 -6.41
N ALA A 35 -26.33 -1.79 -5.69
CA ALA A 35 -27.31 -2.79 -6.08
C ALA A 35 -28.72 -2.21 -6.11
N GLN A 36 -29.10 -1.45 -5.08
CA GLN A 36 -30.39 -0.77 -4.99
C GLN A 36 -30.57 0.27 -6.10
N TYR A 37 -29.57 1.13 -6.30
CA TYR A 37 -29.62 2.21 -7.30
C TYR A 37 -29.73 1.69 -8.74
N LEU A 38 -29.05 0.58 -9.05
CA LEU A 38 -29.04 0.00 -10.40
C LEU A 38 -30.10 -1.10 -10.62
N GLY A 39 -30.98 -1.35 -9.64
CA GLY A 39 -31.95 -2.44 -9.70
C GLY A 39 -31.30 -3.83 -9.86
N ILE A 40 -30.11 -4.02 -9.29
CA ILE A 40 -29.39 -5.29 -9.28
C ILE A 40 -29.86 -6.10 -8.08
N LYS A 41 -30.26 -7.36 -8.32
CA LYS A 41 -30.90 -8.22 -7.31
C LYS A 41 -30.03 -8.49 -6.08
N THR A 42 -28.70 -8.56 -6.22
CA THR A 42 -27.79 -8.91 -5.12
C THR A 42 -26.46 -8.17 -5.20
N GLU A 43 -25.81 -7.98 -4.04
CA GLU A 43 -24.43 -7.46 -3.97
C GLU A 43 -23.41 -8.36 -4.67
N ALA A 44 -23.67 -9.66 -4.75
CA ALA A 44 -22.81 -10.61 -5.47
C ALA A 44 -22.74 -10.29 -6.97
N THR A 45 -23.85 -9.86 -7.57
CA THR A 45 -23.86 -9.41 -8.97
C THR A 45 -23.07 -8.11 -9.16
N VAL A 46 -23.07 -7.20 -8.18
CA VAL A 46 -22.20 -6.01 -8.18
C VAL A 46 -20.72 -6.42 -8.14
N ARG A 47 -20.33 -7.37 -7.27
CA ARG A 47 -18.95 -7.90 -7.23
C ARG A 47 -18.54 -8.55 -8.56
N LYS A 48 -19.43 -9.32 -9.20
CA LYS A 48 -19.18 -9.93 -10.52
C LYS A 48 -18.92 -8.90 -11.63
N HIS A 49 -19.60 -7.76 -11.59
CA HIS A 49 -19.30 -6.65 -12.50
C HIS A 49 -17.91 -6.05 -12.24
N LEU A 50 -17.55 -5.84 -10.97
CA LEU A 50 -16.20 -5.38 -10.62
C LEU A 50 -15.12 -6.38 -11.05
N GLU A 51 -15.33 -7.68 -10.83
CA GLU A 51 -14.44 -8.75 -11.33
C GLU A 51 -14.29 -8.75 -12.85
N THR A 52 -15.37 -8.47 -13.57
CA THR A 52 -15.34 -8.33 -15.03
C THR A 52 -14.48 -7.13 -15.43
N ALA A 53 -14.58 -6.01 -14.70
CA ALA A 53 -13.73 -4.84 -14.94
C ALA A 53 -12.26 -5.18 -14.66
N TYR A 54 -11.94 -5.80 -13.52
CA TYR A 54 -10.56 -6.20 -13.17
C TYR A 54 -9.94 -7.04 -14.29
N LYS A 55 -10.63 -8.09 -14.73
CA LYS A 55 -10.16 -8.97 -15.82
C LYS A 55 -9.95 -8.23 -17.13
N LYS A 56 -10.81 -7.26 -17.46
CA LYS A 56 -10.71 -6.50 -18.71
C LYS A 56 -9.55 -5.50 -18.71
N PHE A 57 -9.19 -4.97 -17.55
CA PHE A 57 -8.00 -4.14 -17.37
C PHE A 57 -6.75 -4.96 -17.04
N SER A 58 -6.80 -6.28 -17.16
CA SER A 58 -5.70 -7.19 -16.80
C SER A 58 -5.18 -6.98 -15.37
N ILE A 59 -6.07 -6.60 -14.45
CA ILE A 59 -5.77 -6.47 -13.03
C ILE A 59 -5.91 -7.85 -12.41
N THR A 60 -4.77 -8.42 -12.04
CA THR A 60 -4.68 -9.71 -11.34
C THR A 60 -3.88 -9.51 -10.07
N SER A 61 -4.57 -9.47 -8.93
CA SER A 61 -3.96 -9.46 -7.61
C SER A 61 -3.26 -10.80 -7.34
N GLU A 62 -1.93 -10.84 -7.46
CA GLU A 62 -1.10 -11.74 -6.63
C GLU A 62 -0.80 -11.11 -5.25
N ASP A 63 -1.05 -9.80 -5.10
CA ASP A 63 -0.75 -9.00 -3.90
C ASP A 63 -1.96 -8.67 -3.01
N LYS A 64 -1.67 -8.37 -1.73
CA LYS A 64 -2.65 -7.98 -0.70
C LYS A 64 -3.30 -6.59 -0.92
N ARG A 65 -2.81 -5.78 -1.86
CA ARG A 65 -3.41 -4.50 -2.29
C ARG A 65 -4.60 -4.82 -3.20
N GLY A 66 -5.72 -5.25 -2.62
CA GLY A 66 -6.81 -5.86 -3.40
C GLY A 66 -7.23 -5.09 -4.65
N ASN A 67 -7.59 -5.83 -5.72
CA ASN A 67 -7.94 -5.40 -7.09
C ASN A 67 -8.67 -4.05 -7.27
N TRP A 68 -9.44 -3.60 -6.27
CA TRP A 68 -10.10 -2.30 -6.29
C TRP A 68 -9.11 -1.12 -6.27
N ALA A 69 -8.03 -1.19 -5.49
CA ALA A 69 -7.06 -0.10 -5.40
C ALA A 69 -6.38 0.14 -6.75
N ASP A 70 -5.99 -0.94 -7.44
CA ASP A 70 -5.36 -0.86 -8.76
C ASP A 70 -6.33 -0.31 -9.82
N LEU A 71 -7.59 -0.76 -9.79
CA LEU A 71 -8.61 -0.23 -10.68
C LEU A 71 -8.84 1.26 -10.42
N GLN A 72 -8.88 1.68 -9.15
CA GLN A 72 -9.05 3.07 -8.79
C GLN A 72 -7.88 3.94 -9.26
N MET A 73 -6.63 3.48 -9.13
CA MET A 73 -5.44 4.19 -9.63
C MET A 73 -5.46 4.35 -11.15
N LEU A 74 -5.84 3.30 -11.89
CA LEU A 74 -5.97 3.39 -13.35
C LEU A 74 -6.99 4.44 -13.77
N PHE A 75 -8.14 4.51 -13.09
CA PHE A 75 -9.15 5.54 -13.38
C PHE A 75 -8.69 6.94 -12.95
N MET A 76 -7.93 7.09 -11.85
CA MET A 76 -7.30 8.37 -11.50
C MET A 76 -6.33 8.86 -12.57
N GLN A 77 -5.60 7.94 -13.21
CA GLN A 77 -4.61 8.29 -14.23
C GLN A 77 -5.25 8.65 -15.58
N PHE A 78 -6.24 7.88 -16.04
CA PHE A 78 -6.73 7.98 -17.42
C PHE A 78 -8.15 8.56 -17.55
N MET A 79 -8.92 8.67 -16.46
CA MET A 79 -10.30 9.16 -16.48
C MET A 79 -10.72 9.80 -15.14
N PRO A 80 -9.97 10.80 -14.65
CA PRO A 80 -10.17 11.38 -13.32
C PRO A 80 -11.53 12.07 -13.15
N GLU A 81 -12.18 12.48 -14.24
CA GLU A 81 -13.48 13.14 -14.23
C GLU A 81 -14.63 12.25 -13.72
N LEU A 82 -14.45 10.92 -13.75
CA LEU A 82 -15.41 9.97 -13.20
C LEU A 82 -15.28 9.76 -11.69
N ILE A 83 -14.20 10.27 -11.09
CA ILE A 83 -13.99 10.25 -9.66
C ILE A 83 -14.43 11.62 -9.15
N PRO A 84 -15.47 11.71 -8.29
CA PRO A 84 -15.86 12.97 -7.71
C PRO A 84 -14.63 13.50 -6.99
N GLN A 85 -14.21 14.70 -7.35
CA GLN A 85 -13.23 15.41 -6.56
C GLN A 85 -13.84 15.55 -5.18
N ILE A 86 -13.35 14.74 -4.24
CA ILE A 86 -13.68 14.87 -2.84
C ILE A 86 -13.38 16.35 -2.55
N PRO A 87 -14.36 17.18 -2.16
CA PRO A 87 -14.06 18.54 -1.75
C PRO A 87 -12.92 18.43 -0.76
N VAL A 88 -11.81 19.15 -0.97
CA VAL A 88 -10.62 19.05 -0.12
C VAL A 88 -10.98 19.20 1.38
N GLU A 89 -12.11 19.85 1.66
CA GLU A 89 -12.73 20.00 2.98
C GLU A 89 -13.27 18.74 3.65
N SER A 90 -13.60 17.67 2.91
CA SER A 90 -14.10 16.40 3.49
C SER A 90 -13.01 15.32 3.61
N GLN A 91 -11.78 15.61 3.20
CA GLN A 91 -10.63 14.84 3.67
C GLN A 91 -10.37 15.15 5.14
N PRO A 92 -10.03 14.17 5.98
CA PRO A 92 -9.65 14.44 7.36
C PRO A 92 -8.48 15.44 7.36
N LYS A 93 -8.77 16.68 7.79
CA LYS A 93 -7.75 17.72 7.91
C LYS A 93 -6.77 17.30 9.00
N TRP A 94 -5.47 17.39 8.70
CA TRP A 94 -4.44 17.18 9.71
C TRP A 94 -4.57 18.25 10.79
N VAL A 95 -4.76 17.84 12.05
CA VAL A 95 -4.90 18.75 13.20
C VAL A 95 -3.90 18.37 14.29
N GLY A 96 -3.23 19.38 14.84
CA GLY A 96 -2.27 19.19 15.93
C GLY A 96 -0.94 18.57 15.48
N ARG A 97 -0.14 18.10 16.45
CA ARG A 97 1.13 17.37 16.24
C ARG A 97 2.21 18.14 15.44
N THR A 98 2.06 19.45 15.27
CA THR A 98 3.02 20.31 14.55
C THR A 98 4.41 20.24 15.18
N THR A 99 4.49 20.21 16.52
CA THR A 99 5.75 20.07 17.26
C THR A 99 6.41 18.72 17.01
N ASP A 100 5.63 17.65 16.95
CA ASP A 100 6.14 16.29 16.75
C ASP A 100 6.70 16.13 15.34
N ILE A 101 6.00 16.66 14.32
CA ILE A 101 6.49 16.71 12.94
C ILE A 101 7.78 17.53 12.86
N ALA A 102 7.79 18.74 13.42
CA ALA A 102 8.97 19.61 13.37
C ALA A 102 10.19 18.91 14.02
N LYS A 103 9.97 18.17 15.11
CA LYS A 103 11.01 17.38 15.77
C LYS A 103 11.52 16.24 14.88
N LEU A 104 10.64 15.46 14.27
CA LEU A 104 11.02 14.38 13.36
C LEU A 104 11.81 14.92 12.15
N LEU A 105 11.37 16.03 11.55
CA LEU A 105 12.09 16.71 10.47
C LEU A 105 13.48 17.18 10.92
N SER A 106 13.59 17.76 12.11
CA SER A 106 14.89 18.19 12.65
C SER A 106 15.84 17.01 12.85
N TRP A 107 15.36 15.88 13.34
CA TRP A 107 16.17 14.66 13.50
C TRP A 107 16.61 14.08 12.16
N ASN A 108 15.75 14.13 11.13
CA ASN A 108 16.13 13.71 9.78
C ASN A 108 17.30 14.54 9.23
N THR A 109 17.35 15.85 9.53
CA THR A 109 18.48 16.71 9.14
C THR A 109 19.75 16.49 9.96
N GLN A 110 19.65 15.84 11.12
CA GLN A 110 20.77 15.54 12.03
C GLN A 110 21.32 14.12 11.81
N ASP A 111 21.01 13.49 10.67
CA ASP A 111 21.49 12.15 10.30
C ASP A 111 21.10 11.01 11.26
N TYR A 112 20.04 11.16 12.05
CA TYR A 112 19.45 10.03 12.79
C TYR A 112 18.93 8.98 11.81
N ARG A 113 19.51 7.77 11.87
CA ARG A 113 19.19 6.67 10.93
C ARG A 113 18.01 5.81 11.37
N ILE A 114 17.67 5.84 12.66
CA ILE A 114 16.56 5.06 13.24
C ILE A 114 15.72 6.03 14.06
N LEU A 115 14.44 6.15 13.69
CA LEU A 115 13.45 6.93 14.41
C LEU A 115 12.34 5.99 14.86
N MET A 116 12.03 6.00 16.16
CA MET A 116 10.98 5.18 16.74
C MET A 116 9.86 6.07 17.27
N ILE A 117 8.62 5.82 16.83
CA ILE A 117 7.43 6.51 17.31
C ILE A 117 6.68 5.58 18.24
N VAL A 118 6.70 5.90 19.54
CA VAL A 118 6.07 5.10 20.60
C VAL A 118 4.91 5.87 21.22
N GLY A 119 3.89 5.14 21.67
CA GLY A 119 2.71 5.70 22.32
C GLY A 119 1.57 4.70 22.33
N GLU A 120 0.49 5.06 23.01
CA GLU A 120 -0.67 4.20 23.18
C GLU A 120 -1.40 3.88 21.85
N GLY A 121 -2.31 2.91 21.88
CA GLY A 121 -3.16 2.57 20.73
C GLY A 121 -4.05 3.75 20.32
N GLY A 122 -4.28 3.92 19.02
CA GLY A 122 -5.22 4.92 18.50
C GLY A 122 -4.75 6.40 18.55
N VAL A 123 -3.57 6.71 19.10
CA VAL A 123 -3.09 8.10 19.23
C VAL A 123 -2.56 8.73 17.93
N GLY A 124 -2.65 8.02 16.80
CA GLY A 124 -2.25 8.51 15.48
C GLY A 124 -0.77 8.36 15.13
N LYS A 125 -0.04 7.38 15.72
CA LYS A 125 1.40 7.16 15.45
C LYS A 125 1.70 6.89 13.99
N THR A 126 0.99 5.93 13.39
CA THR A 126 1.11 5.59 11.97
C THR A 126 0.79 6.81 11.10
N THR A 127 -0.26 7.57 11.43
CA THR A 127 -0.61 8.81 10.71
C THR A 127 0.48 9.87 10.82
N LEU A 128 1.13 10.02 11.98
CA LEU A 128 2.26 10.92 12.17
C LEU A 128 3.48 10.49 11.36
N ALA A 129 3.81 9.19 11.36
CA ALA A 129 4.89 8.64 10.55
C ALA A 129 4.66 8.92 9.06
N GLU A 130 3.46 8.61 8.56
CA GLU A 130 3.05 8.87 7.17
C GLU A 130 3.17 10.36 6.82
N LYS A 131 2.72 11.25 7.71
CA LYS A 131 2.81 12.70 7.49
C LYS A 131 4.25 13.18 7.41
N PHE A 132 5.12 12.67 8.27
CA PHE A 132 6.55 12.96 8.26
C PHE A 132 7.24 12.44 6.99
N LEU A 133 7.00 11.18 6.61
CA LEU A 133 7.59 10.56 5.42
C LEU A 133 7.21 11.30 4.14
N ASN A 134 5.95 11.75 4.03
CA ASN A 134 5.47 12.56 2.90
C ASN A 134 6.12 13.95 2.80
N GLN A 135 6.83 14.41 3.83
CA GLN A 135 7.58 15.68 3.84
C GLN A 135 9.10 15.48 3.68
N CYS A 136 9.54 14.23 3.59
CA CYS A 136 10.94 13.89 3.41
C CYS A 136 11.23 13.52 1.97
N ASP A 137 12.43 13.86 1.52
CA ASP A 137 12.93 13.49 0.20
C ASP A 137 13.71 12.18 0.31
N PHE A 138 13.08 11.08 -0.10
CA PHE A 138 13.65 9.75 -0.19
C PHE A 138 13.44 9.23 -1.62
N ASP A 139 14.47 8.60 -2.19
CA ASP A 139 14.39 8.04 -3.54
C ASP A 139 13.45 6.84 -3.61
N LYS A 140 13.32 6.11 -2.48
CA LYS A 140 12.48 4.93 -2.36
C LYS A 140 12.04 4.71 -0.92
N ARG A 141 10.86 4.13 -0.77
CA ARG A 141 10.26 3.72 0.49
C ARG A 141 10.00 2.23 0.45
N LEU A 142 10.51 1.50 1.44
CA LEU A 142 10.23 0.09 1.68
C LEU A 142 9.32 -0.02 2.90
N ASP A 143 8.12 -0.54 2.70
CA ASP A 143 7.14 -0.71 3.77
C ASP A 143 7.15 -2.13 4.29
N ILE A 144 7.02 -2.27 5.61
CA ILE A 144 6.66 -3.51 6.26
C ILE A 144 5.64 -3.23 7.35
N LYS A 145 4.45 -3.82 7.18
CA LYS A 145 3.41 -3.81 8.19
C LYS A 145 3.39 -5.17 8.88
N ILE A 146 3.90 -5.22 10.11
CA ILE A 146 3.91 -6.45 10.89
C ILE A 146 2.46 -6.87 11.16
N ALA A 147 2.17 -8.14 10.90
CA ALA A 147 0.84 -8.70 11.13
C ALA A 147 0.51 -8.66 12.63
N LEU A 148 -0.75 -8.37 12.96
CA LEU A 148 -1.24 -8.29 14.34
C LEU A 148 -1.34 -9.68 15.01
N GLU A 149 -1.33 -10.75 14.23
CA GLU A 149 -1.41 -12.13 14.71
C GLU A 149 -0.13 -12.89 14.35
N LEU A 150 0.44 -13.58 15.34
CA LEU A 150 1.70 -14.31 15.20
C LEU A 150 1.71 -15.36 14.08
N GLN A 151 0.56 -15.99 13.82
CA GLN A 151 0.40 -16.97 12.74
C GLN A 151 0.55 -16.37 11.34
N ASN A 152 0.35 -15.05 11.21
CA ASN A 152 0.39 -14.33 9.95
C ASN A 152 1.70 -13.55 9.75
N LEU A 153 2.69 -13.72 10.65
CA LEU A 153 4.00 -13.11 10.50
C LEU A 153 4.72 -13.68 9.28
N GLU A 154 5.18 -12.78 8.42
CA GLU A 154 6.05 -13.12 7.30
C GLU A 154 7.50 -13.28 7.79
N SER A 155 8.24 -14.22 7.21
CA SER A 155 9.66 -14.37 7.52
C SER A 155 10.46 -13.20 6.95
N ALA A 156 11.57 -12.86 7.59
CA ALA A 156 12.48 -11.83 7.08
C ALA A 156 12.96 -12.15 5.66
N GLU A 157 13.16 -13.44 5.34
CA GLU A 157 13.46 -13.89 3.98
C GLU A 157 12.41 -13.47 2.97
N LYS A 158 11.12 -13.74 3.24
CA LYS A 158 10.04 -13.34 2.32
C LYS A 158 9.94 -11.83 2.14
N VAL A 159 10.14 -11.06 3.21
CA VAL A 159 10.15 -9.59 3.16
C VAL A 159 11.27 -9.10 2.24
N VAL A 160 12.50 -9.59 2.42
CA VAL A 160 13.65 -9.19 1.58
C VAL A 160 13.43 -9.58 0.12
N GLN A 161 12.90 -10.77 -0.13
CA GLN A 161 12.60 -11.23 -1.49
C GLN A 161 11.51 -10.35 -2.15
N SER A 162 10.46 -9.98 -1.41
CA SER A 162 9.43 -9.05 -1.87
C SER A 162 10.02 -7.67 -2.19
N TRP A 163 10.87 -7.10 -1.34
CA TRP A 163 11.51 -5.82 -1.65
C TRP A 163 12.38 -5.89 -2.90
N LEU A 164 13.20 -6.93 -3.05
CA LEU A 164 14.03 -7.11 -4.23
C LEU A 164 13.20 -7.20 -5.51
N GLN A 165 12.16 -8.03 -5.50
CA GLN A 165 11.33 -8.26 -6.69
C GLN A 165 10.40 -7.09 -7.01
N GLN A 166 9.66 -6.60 -6.03
CA GLN A 166 8.57 -5.64 -6.22
C GLN A 166 9.08 -4.20 -6.18
N ASP A 167 9.98 -3.86 -5.25
CA ASP A 167 10.45 -2.49 -5.07
C ASP A 167 11.71 -2.19 -5.88
N PHE A 168 12.60 -3.17 -6.08
CA PHE A 168 13.83 -2.98 -6.87
C PHE A 168 13.78 -3.59 -8.28
N GLY A 169 12.79 -4.43 -8.59
CA GLY A 169 12.66 -5.06 -9.90
C GLY A 169 13.76 -6.09 -10.21
N GLU A 170 14.34 -6.70 -9.18
CA GLU A 170 15.44 -7.66 -9.29
C GLU A 170 14.95 -9.11 -9.32
N ASP A 171 15.72 -9.97 -9.97
CA ASP A 171 15.53 -11.41 -9.86
C ASP A 171 15.92 -11.90 -8.46
N ILE A 172 15.03 -12.65 -7.83
CA ILE A 172 15.23 -13.13 -6.46
C ILE A 172 16.31 -14.22 -6.44
N PRO A 173 17.42 -14.03 -5.69
CA PRO A 173 18.39 -15.11 -5.48
C PRO A 173 17.77 -16.26 -4.68
N ARG A 174 18.08 -17.51 -5.05
CA ARG A 174 17.62 -18.70 -4.29
C ARG A 174 18.22 -18.80 -2.88
N ASP A 175 19.31 -18.11 -2.64
CA ASP A 175 20.05 -18.13 -1.37
C ASP A 175 19.80 -16.83 -0.62
N PHE A 176 19.38 -16.93 0.64
CA PHE A 176 19.00 -15.76 1.43
C PHE A 176 20.18 -14.81 1.69
N ASN A 177 21.40 -15.34 1.90
CA ASN A 177 22.58 -14.50 2.10
C ASN A 177 22.92 -13.70 0.83
N LYS A 178 22.73 -14.30 -0.35
CA LYS A 178 22.84 -13.58 -1.63
C LYS A 178 21.76 -12.52 -1.78
N ALA A 179 20.53 -12.80 -1.37
CA ALA A 179 19.44 -11.82 -1.36
C ALA A 179 19.75 -10.64 -0.42
N LEU A 180 20.25 -10.90 0.78
CA LEU A 180 20.69 -9.85 1.72
C LEU A 180 21.83 -9.00 1.15
N LYS A 181 22.82 -9.63 0.50
CA LYS A 181 23.92 -8.92 -0.15
C LYS A 181 23.39 -7.99 -1.25
N LEU A 182 22.51 -8.49 -2.12
CA LEU A 182 21.89 -7.71 -3.18
C LEU A 182 21.06 -6.55 -2.62
N LEU A 183 20.25 -6.80 -1.58
CA LEU A 183 19.49 -5.75 -0.91
C LEU A 183 20.44 -4.67 -0.36
N GLY A 184 21.51 -5.06 0.31
CA GLY A 184 22.52 -4.12 0.82
C GLY A 184 23.17 -3.28 -0.28
N GLU A 185 23.43 -3.86 -1.46
CA GLU A 185 23.93 -3.12 -2.63
C GLU A 185 22.90 -2.09 -3.11
N LYS A 186 21.62 -2.47 -3.19
CA LYS A 186 20.53 -1.56 -3.59
C LYS A 186 20.32 -0.42 -2.59
N LEU A 187 20.33 -0.71 -1.30
CA LEU A 187 20.21 0.30 -0.24
C LEU A 187 21.35 1.32 -0.22
N ARG A 188 22.53 0.98 -0.78
CA ARG A 188 23.66 1.92 -0.92
C ARG A 188 23.60 2.80 -2.17
N GLN A 189 22.77 2.43 -3.15
CA GLN A 189 22.67 3.14 -4.44
C GLN A 189 21.68 4.32 -4.39
N SER A 190 20.78 4.35 -3.42
CA SER A 190 19.75 5.38 -3.30
C SER A 190 19.42 5.67 -1.83
N LYS A 191 18.85 6.85 -1.59
CA LYS A 191 18.39 7.28 -0.27
C LYS A 191 17.07 6.59 0.06
N VAL A 192 17.16 5.40 0.63
CA VAL A 192 16.00 4.56 0.96
C VAL A 192 15.54 4.79 2.41
N VAL A 193 14.21 4.85 2.60
CA VAL A 193 13.60 4.76 3.93
C VAL A 193 12.90 3.41 4.11
N VAL A 194 13.08 2.80 5.28
CA VAL A 194 12.36 1.60 5.68
C VAL A 194 11.34 1.99 6.74
N PHE A 195 10.06 1.79 6.47
CA PHE A 195 8.97 2.07 7.41
C PHE A 195 8.41 0.76 7.97
N ILE A 196 8.55 0.59 9.29
CA ILE A 196 8.11 -0.60 10.02
C ILE A 196 6.93 -0.20 10.92
N ASP A 197 5.73 -0.69 10.60
CA ASP A 197 4.52 -0.45 11.39
C ASP A 197 4.15 -1.70 12.20
N ASN A 198 3.60 -1.50 13.39
CA ASN A 198 3.24 -2.55 14.37
C ASN A 198 4.40 -3.46 14.83
N LEU A 199 5.61 -2.91 14.92
CA LEU A 199 6.83 -3.64 15.30
C LEU A 199 6.66 -4.44 16.62
N GLU A 200 5.84 -3.97 17.56
CA GLU A 200 5.58 -4.63 18.83
C GLU A 200 5.13 -6.09 18.68
N THR A 201 4.44 -6.45 17.60
CA THR A 201 3.95 -7.83 17.40
C THR A 201 5.08 -8.79 17.01
N ALA A 202 6.18 -8.26 16.47
CA ALA A 202 7.38 -9.02 16.13
C ALA A 202 8.29 -9.25 17.35
N LEU A 203 7.99 -8.64 18.50
CA LEU A 203 8.84 -8.62 19.67
C LEU A 203 8.22 -9.37 20.85
N HIS A 204 9.07 -10.05 21.62
CA HIS A 204 8.75 -10.60 22.93
C HIS A 204 9.83 -10.16 23.92
N ASN A 205 9.45 -9.39 24.94
CA ASN A 205 10.39 -8.78 25.91
C ASN A 205 11.52 -7.98 25.23
N GLY A 206 11.19 -7.28 24.13
CA GLY A 206 12.16 -6.49 23.37
C GLY A 206 13.07 -7.29 22.44
N LEU A 207 12.94 -8.63 22.40
CA LEU A 207 13.67 -9.50 21.48
C LEU A 207 12.78 -9.89 20.30
N PHE A 208 13.36 -9.97 19.10
CA PHE A 208 12.64 -10.51 17.95
C PHE A 208 12.25 -11.96 18.21
N LEU A 209 11.01 -12.30 17.82
CA LEU A 209 10.54 -13.67 17.89
C LEU A 209 11.39 -14.59 17.02
N ASP A 210 11.70 -15.77 17.53
CA ASP A 210 12.60 -16.73 16.90
C ASP A 210 12.15 -17.15 15.48
N LYS A 211 10.83 -17.10 15.21
CA LYS A 211 10.25 -17.32 13.87
C LYS A 211 10.66 -16.26 12.82
N LEU A 212 11.05 -15.06 13.25
CA LEU A 212 11.63 -14.01 12.40
C LEU A 212 13.16 -14.13 12.30
N LEU A 213 13.79 -14.76 13.28
CA LEU A 213 15.25 -14.93 13.40
C LEU A 213 15.81 -16.20 12.73
N ARG A 214 14.96 -17.15 12.31
CA ARG A 214 15.39 -18.38 11.62
C ARG A 214 16.07 -18.16 10.26
N SER A 215 16.29 -16.92 9.84
CA SER A 215 17.13 -16.57 8.71
C SER A 215 18.33 -15.65 9.07
N LEU A 216 18.59 -15.39 10.35
CA LEU A 216 19.61 -14.42 10.80
C LEU A 216 20.74 -14.99 11.67
N ILE A 217 20.79 -16.31 11.88
CA ILE A 217 21.88 -16.93 12.65
C ILE A 217 22.45 -18.15 11.86
N VAL A 218 23.68 -17.93 11.39
CA VAL A 218 24.66 -18.76 10.65
C VAL A 218 24.49 -18.84 9.14
#